data_AF-A0A958GGQ3-F1
#
_entry.id   AF-A0A958GGQ3-F1
#
_cell.length_a   1.000
_cell.length_b   1.000
_cell.length_c   1.000
_cell.angle_alpha   90.00
_cell.angle_beta   90.00
_cell.angle_gamma   90.00
#
_symmetry.space_group_name_H-M   'P 1'
#
loop_
_entity.id
_entity.type
_entity.pdbx_description
1 polymer ?
#
loop_
_entity_poly.entity_id
_entity_poly.type
_entity_poly.pdbx_seq_one_letter_code
_entity_poly.pdbx_strand_id
1 'polypeptide(L)'
;MRKYFSYILFLVASSTFLYTFFLSNMFSGGASFQVKALKEQLQMQQAEREREAERVAELRHLLVGIQTDPDVLEKVAREELRMMGQNEEIVIFRKRQGLSNSQ
;
A
#
# COMPACT_ATOMS: atom_id res chain seq x y z
N MET A 1 -7.03 14.92 -69.96
CA MET A 1 -7.05 13.65 -69.20
C MET A 1 -5.83 13.46 -68.29
N ARG A 2 -4.58 13.43 -68.79
CA ARG A 2 -3.38 13.14 -67.96
C ARG A 2 -3.13 14.11 -66.78
N LYS A 3 -3.39 15.41 -66.96
CA LYS A 3 -3.16 16.42 -65.90
C LYS A 3 -4.09 16.23 -64.69
N TYR A 4 -5.38 15.94 -64.93
CA TYR A 4 -6.37 15.70 -63.87
C TYR A 4 -6.06 14.45 -63.05
N PHE A 5 -5.55 13.40 -63.70
CA PHE A 5 -5.12 12.17 -63.01
C PHE A 5 -3.97 12.44 -62.02
N SER A 6 -3.02 13.32 -62.40
CA SER A 6 -1.92 13.73 -61.53
C SER A 6 -2.39 14.50 -60.29
N TYR A 7 -3.40 15.37 -60.43
CA TYR A 7 -3.96 16.12 -59.30
C TYR A 7 -4.71 15.21 -58.32
N ILE A 8 -5.45 14.23 -58.84
CA ILE A 8 -6.17 13.26 -58.01
C ILE A 8 -5.19 12.39 -57.21
N LEU A 9 -4.11 11.91 -57.85
CA LEU A 9 -3.06 11.16 -57.16
C LEU A 9 -2.36 11.97 -56.06
N PHE A 10 -2.09 13.25 -56.31
CA PHE A 10 -1.48 14.13 -55.31
C PHE A 10 -2.39 14.35 -54.10
N LEU A 11 -3.69 14.53 -54.31
CA LEU A 11 -4.66 14.69 -53.22
C LEU A 11 -4.77 13.43 -52.35
N VAL A 12 -4.79 12.25 -52.97
CA VAL A 12 -4.85 10.98 -52.24
C VAL A 12 -3.54 10.71 -51.47
N ALA A 13 -2.39 11.02 -52.06
CA ALA A 13 -1.10 10.90 -51.38
C ALA A 13 -0.99 11.89 -50.20
N SER A 14 -1.45 13.14 -50.37
CA SER A 14 -1.42 14.13 -49.30
C SER A 14 -2.37 13.79 -48.16
N SER A 15 -3.56 13.25 -48.45
CA SER A 15 -4.53 12.89 -47.41
C SER A 15 -4.06 11.67 -46.60
N THR A 16 -3.50 10.67 -47.27
CA THR A 16 -2.92 9.49 -46.61
C THR A 16 -1.70 9.87 -45.76
N PHE A 17 -0.85 10.77 -46.24
CA PHE A 17 0.27 11.29 -45.46
C PHE A 17 -0.20 12.00 -44.18
N LEU A 18 -1.16 12.92 -44.29
CA LEU A 18 -1.73 13.61 -43.12
C LEU A 18 -2.39 12.64 -42.13
N TYR A 19 -3.09 11.63 -42.63
CA TYR A 19 -3.72 10.61 -41.80
C TYR A 19 -2.69 9.80 -41.00
N THR A 20 -1.62 9.32 -41.66
CA THR A 20 -0.55 8.59 -40.98
C THR A 20 0.20 9.45 -39.96
N PHE A 21 0.47 10.72 -40.29
CA PHE A 21 1.12 11.67 -39.38
C PHE A 21 0.26 11.99 -38.15
N PHE A 22 -1.06 12.11 -38.34
CA PHE A 22 -2.00 12.33 -37.24
C PHE A 22 -2.07 11.12 -36.31
N LEU A 23 -2.18 9.91 -36.88
CA LEU A 23 -2.11 8.66 -36.11
C LEU A 23 -0.78 8.53 -35.35
N SER A 24 0.37 8.79 -35.98
CA SER A 24 1.66 8.68 -35.29
C SER A 24 1.80 9.67 -34.14
N ASN A 25 1.27 10.89 -34.26
CA ASN A 25 1.28 11.87 -33.17
C ASN A 25 0.33 11.47 -32.03
N MET A 26 -0.85 10.94 -32.35
CA MET A 26 -1.82 10.53 -31.32
C MET A 26 -1.33 9.32 -30.51
N PHE A 27 -0.64 8.38 -31.15
CA PHE A 27 -0.17 7.15 -30.51
C PHE A 27 1.22 7.27 -29.86
N SER A 28 2.10 8.18 -30.29
CA SER A 28 3.47 8.29 -29.72
C SER A 28 3.55 9.06 -28.39
N GLY A 29 2.62 9.98 -28.11
CA GLY A 29 2.70 10.84 -26.92
C GLY A 29 2.00 10.32 -25.66
N GLY A 30 0.91 9.55 -25.80
CA GLY A 30 0.00 9.26 -24.67
C GLY A 30 0.16 7.89 -24.00
N ALA A 31 0.46 6.85 -24.78
CA ALA A 31 0.40 5.47 -24.27
C ALA A 31 1.52 5.14 -23.26
N SER A 32 2.73 5.65 -23.48
CA SER A 32 3.88 5.41 -22.60
C SER A 32 3.76 6.13 -21.26
N PHE A 33 3.20 7.35 -21.25
CA PHE A 33 2.98 8.11 -20.03
C PHE A 33 1.89 7.50 -19.15
N GLN A 34 0.77 7.06 -19.74
CA GLN A 34 -0.30 6.38 -18.99
C GLN A 34 0.18 5.07 -18.37
N VAL A 35 0.96 4.27 -19.10
CA VAL A 35 1.52 3.01 -18.56
C VAL A 35 2.50 3.29 -17.41
N LYS A 36 3.31 4.35 -17.50
CA LYS A 36 4.23 4.74 -16.44
C LYS A 36 3.48 5.22 -15.18
N ALA A 37 2.48 6.08 -15.35
CA ALA A 37 1.64 6.56 -14.24
C ALA A 37 0.86 5.42 -13.58
N LEU A 38 0.33 4.48 -14.37
CA LEU A 38 -0.39 3.31 -13.85
C LEU A 38 0.55 2.38 -13.05
N LYS A 39 1.77 2.17 -13.53
CA LYS A 39 2.80 1.40 -12.81
C LYS A 39 3.16 2.05 -11.48
N GLU A 40 3.31 3.36 -11.47
CA GLU A 40 3.65 4.13 -10.26
C GLU A 40 2.52 4.06 -9.22
N GLN A 41 1.26 4.19 -9.65
CA GLN A 41 0.09 3.99 -8.76
C GLN A 41 0.04 2.57 -8.18
N LEU A 42 0.35 1.56 -8.99
CA LEU A 42 0.35 0.16 -8.54
C LEU A 42 1.44 -0.09 -7.49
N GLN A 43 2.63 0.50 -7.68
CA GLN A 43 3.72 0.43 -6.70
C GLN A 43 3.36 1.12 -5.37
N MET A 44 2.71 2.29 -5.43
CA MET A 44 2.26 2.97 -4.21
C MET A 44 1.22 2.13 -3.45
N GLN A 45 0.24 1.57 -4.16
CA GLN A 45 -0.78 0.71 -3.54
C GLN A 45 -0.18 -0.57 -2.95
N GLN A 46 0.84 -1.15 -3.58
CA GLN A 46 1.54 -2.31 -3.01
C GLN A 46 2.28 -1.94 -1.72
N ALA A 47 2.99 -0.82 -1.69
CA ALA A 47 3.70 -0.35 -0.51
C ALA A 47 2.74 -0.04 0.66
N GLU A 48 1.55 0.51 0.38
CA GLU A 48 0.52 0.73 1.40
C GLU A 48 -0.01 -0.60 1.97
N ARG A 49 -0.27 -1.60 1.10
CA ARG A 49 -0.71 -2.92 1.55
C ARG A 49 0.34 -3.64 2.40
N GLU A 50 1.62 -3.51 2.08
CA GLU A 50 2.70 -4.08 2.89
C GLU A 50 2.73 -3.45 4.28
N ARG A 51 2.61 -2.12 4.38
CA ARG A 51 2.54 -1.42 5.67
C ARG A 51 1.30 -1.83 6.48
N GLU A 52 0.16 -2.00 5.84
CA GLU A 52 -1.04 -2.49 6.52
C GLU A 52 -0.86 -3.93 7.00
N ALA A 53 -0.24 -4.79 6.19
CA ALA A 53 0.04 -6.18 6.57
C ALA A 53 0.99 -6.26 7.78
N GLU A 54 2.02 -5.41 7.83
CA GLU A 54 2.92 -5.31 8.98
C GLU A 54 2.16 -4.88 10.25
N ARG A 55 1.33 -3.85 10.17
CA ARG A 55 0.50 -3.43 11.32
C ARG A 55 -0.45 -4.52 11.78
N VAL A 56 -1.07 -5.26 10.86
CA VAL A 56 -1.95 -6.37 11.21
C VAL A 56 -1.17 -7.49 11.90
N ALA A 57 0.04 -7.79 11.45
CA ALA A 57 0.90 -8.79 12.09
C ALA A 57 1.32 -8.36 13.51
N GLU A 58 1.70 -7.10 13.69
CA GLU A 58 2.04 -6.52 15.00
C GLU A 58 0.85 -6.57 15.96
N LEU A 59 -0.32 -6.11 15.51
CA LEU A 59 -1.55 -6.15 16.30
C LEU A 59 -1.94 -7.58 16.68
N ARG A 60 -1.81 -8.55 15.76
CA ARG A 60 -2.07 -9.96 16.08
C ARG A 60 -1.13 -10.49 17.16
N HIS A 61 0.15 -10.16 17.07
CA HIS A 61 1.12 -10.57 18.09
C HIS A 61 0.77 -9.97 19.47
N LEU A 62 0.36 -8.70 19.49
CA LEU A 62 -0.06 -8.00 20.71
C LEU A 62 -1.35 -8.62 21.28
N LEU A 63 -2.32 -8.96 20.43
CA LEU A 63 -3.58 -9.61 20.83
C LEU A 63 -3.34 -11.01 21.42
N VAL A 64 -2.45 -11.80 20.81
CA VAL A 64 -2.03 -13.10 21.36
C VAL A 64 -1.37 -12.89 22.73
N GLY A 65 -0.44 -11.93 22.84
CA GLY A 65 0.21 -11.59 24.11
C GLY A 65 -0.80 -11.23 25.21
N ILE A 66 -1.79 -10.39 24.90
CA ILE A 66 -2.87 -10.02 25.83
C ILE A 66 -3.70 -11.25 26.26
N GLN A 67 -3.99 -12.17 25.34
CA GLN A 67 -4.81 -13.35 25.64
C GLN A 67 -4.07 -14.39 26.49
N THR A 68 -2.77 -14.55 26.30
CA THR A 68 -1.98 -15.60 26.96
C THR A 68 -1.25 -15.14 28.22
N ASP A 69 -0.95 -13.85 28.34
CA ASP A 69 -0.16 -13.31 29.44
C ASP A 69 -0.92 -12.21 30.20
N PRO A 70 -1.36 -12.47 31.45
CA PRO A 70 -2.04 -11.47 32.26
C PRO A 70 -1.17 -10.24 32.58
N ASP A 71 0.16 -10.37 32.58
CA ASP A 71 1.05 -9.23 32.80
C ASP A 71 1.04 -8.27 31.59
N VAL A 72 0.92 -8.82 30.37
CA VAL A 72 0.80 -8.03 29.14
C VAL A 72 -0.55 -7.30 29.08
N LEU A 73 -1.63 -7.96 29.47
CA LEU A 73 -2.95 -7.33 29.60
C LEU A 73 -2.92 -6.18 30.61
N GLU A 74 -2.29 -6.38 31.78
CA GLU A 74 -2.17 -5.33 32.79
C GLU A 74 -1.35 -4.14 32.29
N LYS A 75 -0.24 -4.38 31.59
CA LYS A 75 0.59 -3.32 31.01
C LYS A 75 -0.20 -2.49 29.99
N VAL A 76 -0.91 -3.14 29.06
CA VAL A 76 -1.74 -2.46 28.05
C VAL A 76 -2.87 -1.67 28.71
N ALA A 77 -3.56 -2.24 29.70
CA ALA A 77 -4.61 -1.54 30.43
C ALA A 77 -4.08 -0.29 31.15
N ARG A 78 -2.89 -0.35 31.74
CA ARG A 78 -2.24 0.81 32.39
C ARG A 78 -1.86 1.89 31.37
N GLU A 79 -1.42 1.51 30.18
CA GLU A 79 -1.10 2.44 29.10
C GLU A 79 -2.34 3.19 28.61
N GLU A 80 -3.43 2.47 28.35
CA GLU A 80 -4.74 3.03 27.96
C GLU A 80 -5.32 3.96 29.03
N LEU A 81 -5.18 3.59 30.31
CA LEU A 81 -5.61 4.42 31.43
C LEU A 81 -4.66 5.59 31.74
N ARG A 82 -3.58 5.76 30.96
CA ARG A 82 -2.51 6.75 31.20
C ARG A 82 -1.93 6.71 32.61
N MET A 83 -1.88 5.51 33.17
CA MET A 83 -1.39 5.25 34.53
C MET A 83 0.12 5.00 34.59
N MET A 84 0.83 4.98 33.44
CA MET A 84 2.28 4.88 33.43
C MET A 84 2.91 6.27 33.40
N GLY A 85 3.47 6.71 34.54
CA GLY A 85 4.37 7.87 34.56
C GLY A 85 5.69 7.55 33.86
N GLN A 86 6.26 8.51 33.13
CA GLN A 86 7.50 8.32 32.33
C GLN A 86 8.73 7.86 33.15
N ASN A 87 8.68 7.90 34.49
CA ASN A 87 9.79 7.58 35.38
C ASN A 87 9.37 6.69 36.57
N GLU A 88 8.33 5.86 36.43
CA GLU A 88 7.88 4.98 37.50
C GLU A 88 8.40 3.55 37.34
N GLU A 89 9.00 3.01 38.39
CA GLU A 89 9.41 1.60 38.46
C GLU A 89 8.25 0.76 39.02
N ILE A 90 7.77 -0.20 38.23
CA ILE A 90 6.63 -1.05 38.59
C ILE A 90 7.16 -2.39 39.10
N VAL A 91 6.84 -2.72 40.36
CA VAL A 91 7.18 -4.00 40.98
C VAL A 91 5.92 -4.84 41.16
N ILE A 92 5.84 -5.99 40.49
CA ILE A 92 4.69 -6.91 40.55
C ILE A 92 5.00 -8.04 41.55
N PHE A 93 4.28 -8.08 42.66
CA PHE A 93 4.40 -9.16 43.66
C PHE A 93 3.44 -10.31 43.33
N ARG A 94 3.95 -11.41 42.77
CA ARG A 94 3.16 -12.61 42.51
C ARG A 94 3.22 -13.58 43.69
N LYS A 95 2.07 -13.82 44.34
CA LYS A 95 1.96 -14.82 45.42
C LYS A 95 2.01 -16.24 44.83
N ARG A 96 2.99 -17.07 45.22
CA ARG A 96 3.01 -18.51 44.90
C ARG A 96 1.82 -19.20 45.58
N GLN A 97 0.82 -19.60 44.80
CA GLN A 97 -0.21 -20.54 45.24
C GLN A 97 0.41 -21.95 45.20
N GLY A 98 0.90 -22.46 46.33
CA GLY A 98 1.52 -23.80 46.32
C GLY A 98 1.96 -24.41 47.65
N LEU A 99 1.61 -23.86 48.81
CA LEU A 99 2.00 -24.44 50.11
C LEU A 99 0.88 -24.32 51.17
N SER A 100 -0.34 -24.73 50.81
CA SER A 100 -1.47 -24.80 51.75
C SER A 100 -2.26 -26.10 51.65
N ASN A 101 -1.65 -27.20 51.19
CA ASN A 101 -2.24 -28.54 51.26
C ASN A 101 -1.16 -29.56 51.64
N SER A 102 -0.76 -29.52 52.90
CA SER A 102 -0.15 -30.66 53.59
C SER A 102 -0.57 -30.53 55.06
N GLN A 103 -1.84 -30.87 55.31
CA GLN A 103 -2.28 -31.38 56.61
C GLN A 103 -1.93 -32.87 56.68
#